data_AF-A0A2H6N0N4-F1
#
_entry.id   AF-A0A2H6N0N4-F1
#
_cell.length_a   1.000
_cell.length_b   1.000
_cell.length_c   1.000
_cell.angle_alpha   90.00
_cell.angle_beta   90.00
_cell.angle_gamma   90.00
#
_symmetry.space_group_name_H-M   'P 1'
#
loop_
_entity.id
_entity.type
_entity.pdbx_description
1 polymer ?
#
loop_
_entity_poly.entity_id
_entity_poly.type
_entity_poly.pdbx_seq_one_letter_code
_entity_poly.pdbx_strand_id
1 'polypeptide(L)'
;FIIFGLIGAFFLGLYVDRTKKFTETTKISFVLSALTCIGFAVVSQMREQTYAVATFSSLFGLFGFSIYPIAMELNVECSYPVGEGTSSGIIFVTSQILGIIFILLFQNLAVEKKNAPFSTCAASLGPPMDWSNATLVMAGISTMASCFFIITFHTNYKRISAETSESFPTNKTEDEDVVVTA
;
A
#
# COMPACT_ATOMS: atom_id res chain seq x y z
N PHE A 1 -15.39 3.01 1.68
CA PHE A 1 -14.08 2.33 1.71
C PHE A 1 -13.80 1.57 0.41
N ILE A 2 -14.34 0.35 0.21
CA ILE A 2 -13.90 -0.57 -0.88
C ILE A 2 -14.10 0.02 -2.28
N ILE A 3 -15.29 0.56 -2.58
CA ILE A 3 -15.60 1.10 -3.91
C ILE A 3 -14.66 2.25 -4.28
N PHE A 4 -14.48 3.22 -3.37
CA PHE A 4 -13.53 4.32 -3.54
C PHE A 4 -12.08 3.84 -3.66
N GLY A 5 -11.72 2.78 -2.92
CA GLY A 5 -10.44 2.09 -3.03
C GLY A 5 -10.20 1.49 -4.40
N LEU A 6 -11.19 0.78 -4.95
CA LEU A 6 -11.10 0.17 -6.28
C LEU A 6 -10.97 1.23 -7.38
N ILE A 7 -11.75 2.32 -7.28
CA ILE A 7 -11.65 3.46 -8.19
C ILE A 7 -10.25 4.08 -8.12
N GLY A 8 -9.73 4.33 -6.91
CA GLY A 8 -8.38 4.85 -6.71
C GLY A 8 -7.31 3.94 -7.31
N ALA A 9 -7.41 2.64 -7.06
CA ALA A 9 -6.50 1.63 -7.60
C ALA A 9 -6.49 1.58 -9.13
N PHE A 10 -7.66 1.68 -9.76
CA PHE A 10 -7.78 1.71 -11.22
C PHE A 10 -7.09 2.94 -11.83
N PHE A 11 -7.41 4.14 -11.31
CA PHE A 11 -6.85 5.38 -11.86
C PHE A 11 -5.35 5.54 -11.58
N LEU A 12 -4.90 5.26 -10.35
CA LEU A 12 -3.47 5.35 -10.02
C LEU A 12 -2.65 4.27 -10.73
N GLY A 13 -3.19 3.06 -10.92
CA GLY A 13 -2.55 2.02 -11.72
C GLY A 13 -2.31 2.49 -13.16
N LEU A 14 -3.38 2.95 -13.84
CA LEU A 14 -3.27 3.48 -15.21
C LEU A 14 -2.30 4.67 -15.32
N TYR A 15 -2.29 5.56 -14.33
CA TYR A 15 -1.40 6.70 -14.30
C TYR A 15 0.07 6.28 -14.17
N VAL A 16 0.35 5.32 -13.28
CA VAL A 16 1.70 4.79 -13.09
C VAL A 16 2.19 4.04 -14.32
N ASP A 17 1.33 3.24 -14.95
CA ASP A 17 1.65 2.51 -16.17
C ASP A 17 2.11 3.43 -17.30
N ARG A 18 1.48 4.62 -17.40
CA ARG A 18 1.83 5.63 -18.41
C ARG A 18 3.08 6.42 -18.06
N THR A 19 3.29 6.74 -16.79
CA THR A 19 4.41 7.60 -16.36
C THR A 19 5.70 6.81 -16.13
N LYS A 20 5.63 5.49 -15.97
CA LYS A 20 6.77 4.59 -15.65
C LYS A 20 7.53 5.01 -14.40
N LYS A 21 6.89 5.81 -13.53
CA LYS A 21 7.44 6.36 -12.28
C LYS A 21 6.87 5.60 -11.07
N PHE A 22 7.10 4.29 -11.04
CA PHE A 22 6.52 3.39 -10.02
C PHE A 22 7.02 3.72 -8.61
N THR A 23 8.33 3.98 -8.45
CA THR A 23 8.93 4.24 -7.12
C THR A 23 8.44 5.56 -6.53
N GLU A 24 8.46 6.65 -7.30
CA GLU A 24 8.00 7.97 -6.83
C GLU A 24 6.52 7.92 -6.42
N THR A 25 5.67 7.31 -7.27
CA THR A 25 4.24 7.23 -7.00
C THR A 25 3.91 6.35 -5.81
N THR A 26 4.65 5.24 -5.63
CA THR A 26 4.52 4.37 -4.45
C THR A 26 4.86 5.13 -3.17
N LYS A 27 5.96 5.90 -3.14
CA LYS A 27 6.36 6.70 -1.97
C LYS A 27 5.29 7.73 -1.61
N ILE A 28 4.78 8.47 -2.59
CA ILE A 28 3.72 9.47 -2.37
C ILE A 28 2.44 8.80 -1.83
N SER A 29 2.05 7.66 -2.41
CA SER A 29 0.87 6.92 -1.98
C SER A 29 0.99 6.41 -0.55
N PHE A 30 2.17 5.93 -0.14
CA PHE A 30 2.45 5.54 1.25
C PHE A 30 2.32 6.71 2.23
N VAL A 31 2.88 7.88 1.89
CA VAL A 31 2.75 9.10 2.72
C VAL A 31 1.28 9.48 2.88
N LEU A 32 0.53 9.50 1.77
CA LEU A 32 -0.85 9.94 1.77
C LEU A 32 -1.77 8.94 2.49
N SER A 33 -1.49 7.64 2.37
CA SER A 33 -2.13 6.58 3.16
C SER A 33 -1.85 6.74 4.66
N ALA A 34 -0.59 7.03 5.05
CA ALA A 34 -0.26 7.27 6.46
C ALA A 34 -0.97 8.51 7.02
N LEU A 35 -1.01 9.62 6.28
CA LEU A 35 -1.72 10.85 6.68
C LEU A 35 -3.23 10.61 6.86
N THR A 36 -3.85 9.89 5.91
CA THR A 36 -5.28 9.56 6.01
C THR A 36 -5.57 8.55 7.10
N CYS A 37 -4.64 7.63 7.42
CA CYS A 37 -4.74 6.73 8.56
C CYS A 37 -4.66 7.47 9.90
N ILE A 38 -3.73 8.43 10.05
CA ILE A 38 -3.65 9.30 11.23
C ILE A 38 -4.95 10.11 11.37
N GLY A 39 -5.41 10.72 10.28
CA GLY A 39 -6.68 11.46 10.26
C GLY A 39 -7.86 10.58 10.68
N PHE A 40 -7.94 9.36 10.17
CA PHE A 40 -8.94 8.38 10.59
C PHE A 40 -8.84 8.03 12.08
N ALA A 41 -7.63 7.81 12.61
CA ALA A 41 -7.41 7.48 14.01
C ALA A 41 -7.81 8.62 14.96
N VAL A 42 -7.57 9.87 14.57
CA VAL A 42 -7.98 11.06 15.34
C VAL A 42 -9.49 11.26 15.26
N VAL A 43 -10.08 11.20 14.06
CA VAL A 43 -11.52 11.41 13.88
C VAL A 43 -12.34 10.30 14.53
N SER A 44 -11.82 9.06 14.58
CA SER A 44 -12.42 7.93 15.29
C SER A 44 -12.52 8.17 16.81
N GLN A 45 -11.69 9.05 17.38
CA GLN A 45 -11.76 9.41 18.80
C GLN A 45 -12.79 10.51 19.09
N MET A 46 -13.23 11.26 18.07
CA MET A 46 -14.23 12.30 18.22
C MET A 46 -15.64 11.71 18.14
N ARG A 47 -16.47 11.97 19.15
CA ARG A 47 -17.87 11.52 19.18
C ARG A 47 -18.72 12.32 18.18
N GLU A 48 -19.75 11.68 17.64
CA GLU A 48 -20.84 12.30 16.84
C GLU A 48 -20.45 12.85 15.44
N GLN A 49 -19.27 12.50 14.90
CA GLN A 49 -18.80 12.99 13.59
C GLN A 49 -18.83 11.92 12.48
N THR A 50 -20.00 11.30 12.27
CA THR A 50 -20.20 10.20 11.30
C THR A 50 -19.75 10.55 9.88
N TYR A 51 -19.99 11.79 9.44
CA TYR A 51 -19.57 12.26 8.12
C TYR A 51 -18.05 12.36 7.98
N ALA A 52 -17.34 12.86 9.01
CA ALA A 52 -15.90 12.96 8.99
C ALA A 52 -15.25 11.57 8.97
N VAL A 53 -15.74 10.63 9.78
CA VAL A 53 -15.27 9.24 9.79
C VAL A 53 -15.44 8.60 8.39
N ALA A 54 -16.61 8.80 7.76
CA ALA A 54 -16.90 8.27 6.42
C ALA A 54 -15.96 8.84 5.35
N THR A 55 -15.64 10.14 5.41
CA THR A 55 -14.71 10.79 4.50
C THR A 55 -13.29 10.26 4.67
N PHE A 56 -12.72 10.28 5.88
CA PHE A 56 -11.36 9.79 6.13
C PHE A 56 -11.22 8.30 5.86
N SER A 57 -12.24 7.50 6.18
CA SER A 57 -12.27 6.08 5.81
C SER A 57 -12.25 5.91 4.28
N SER A 58 -13.04 6.69 3.55
CA SER A 58 -13.08 6.59 2.08
C SER A 58 -11.76 7.03 1.43
N LEU A 59 -11.12 8.07 1.95
CA LEU A 59 -9.80 8.52 1.51
C LEU A 59 -8.71 7.50 1.83
N PHE A 60 -8.72 6.94 3.03
CA PHE A 60 -7.80 5.86 3.42
C PHE A 60 -7.98 4.64 2.51
N GLY A 61 -9.21 4.32 2.12
CA GLY A 61 -9.49 3.29 1.11
C GLY A 61 -8.91 3.64 -0.25
N LEU A 62 -9.14 4.85 -0.74
CA LEU A 62 -8.67 5.32 -2.05
C LEU A 62 -7.15 5.18 -2.19
N PHE A 63 -6.38 5.68 -1.23
CA PHE A 63 -4.92 5.66 -1.27
C PHE A 63 -4.30 4.35 -0.77
N GLY A 64 -4.95 3.67 0.16
CA GLY A 64 -4.47 2.40 0.71
C GLY A 64 -4.61 1.26 -0.30
N PHE A 65 -5.77 1.11 -0.93
CA PHE A 65 -6.00 0.04 -1.92
C PHE A 65 -5.25 0.27 -3.22
N SER A 66 -4.98 1.53 -3.59
CA SER A 66 -4.21 1.84 -4.80
C SER A 66 -2.74 1.46 -4.71
N ILE A 67 -2.17 1.33 -3.51
CA ILE A 67 -0.78 0.88 -3.34
C ILE A 67 -0.61 -0.56 -3.85
N TYR A 68 -1.65 -1.39 -3.72
CA TYR A 68 -1.57 -2.81 -4.05
C TYR A 68 -1.19 -3.10 -5.51
N PRO A 69 -1.91 -2.62 -6.55
CA PRO A 69 -1.52 -2.87 -7.94
C PRO A 69 -0.16 -2.25 -8.29
N ILE A 70 0.14 -1.04 -7.78
CA ILE A 70 1.41 -0.36 -8.03
C ILE A 70 2.58 -1.17 -7.45
N ALA A 71 2.42 -1.71 -6.24
CA ALA A 71 3.44 -2.52 -5.59
C ALA A 71 3.66 -3.85 -6.31
N MET A 72 2.62 -4.44 -6.88
CA MET A 72 2.73 -5.67 -7.67
C MET A 72 3.51 -5.44 -8.97
N GLU A 73 3.23 -4.35 -9.70
CA GLU A 73 3.99 -3.95 -10.89
C GLU A 73 5.46 -3.63 -10.54
N LEU A 74 5.68 -2.86 -9.48
CA LEU A 74 7.04 -2.56 -9.00
C LEU A 74 7.79 -3.83 -8.61
N ASN A 75 7.11 -4.79 -7.98
CA ASN A 75 7.73 -6.05 -7.55
C ASN A 75 8.26 -6.86 -8.74
N VAL A 76 7.49 -6.99 -9.82
CA VAL A 76 7.94 -7.72 -11.01
C VAL A 76 9.10 -7.00 -11.71
N GLU A 77 9.10 -5.66 -11.74
CA GLU A 77 10.21 -4.89 -12.32
C GLU A 77 11.53 -5.05 -11.56
N CYS A 78 11.46 -5.15 -10.23
CA CYS A 78 12.64 -5.25 -9.36
C CYS A 78 13.15 -6.68 -9.20
N SER A 79 12.25 -7.66 -9.32
CA SER A 79 12.56 -9.08 -9.15
C SER A 79 13.14 -9.74 -10.40
N TYR A 80 13.23 -9.04 -11.53
CA TYR A 80 13.78 -9.60 -12.78
C TYR A 80 15.19 -10.19 -12.58
N PRO A 81 15.47 -11.43 -13.07
CA PRO A 81 14.69 -12.26 -13.99
C PRO A 81 13.81 -13.35 -13.33
N VAL A 82 13.46 -13.21 -12.05
CA VAL A 82 12.64 -14.21 -11.34
C VAL A 82 11.21 -14.24 -11.92
N GLY A 83 10.63 -15.43 -12.06
CA GLY A 83 9.27 -15.60 -12.53
C GLY A 83 8.25 -14.83 -11.68
N GLU A 84 7.35 -14.11 -12.35
CA GLU A 84 6.35 -13.21 -11.74
C GLU A 84 5.48 -13.92 -10.70
N GLY A 85 5.12 -15.18 -10.97
CA GLY A 85 4.33 -16.01 -10.07
C GLY A 85 5.03 -16.33 -8.74
N THR A 86 6.33 -16.60 -8.77
CA THR A 86 7.10 -16.92 -7.56
C THR A 86 7.26 -15.68 -6.67
N SER A 87 7.59 -14.54 -7.28
CA SER A 87 7.80 -13.30 -6.52
C SER A 87 6.49 -12.82 -5.87
N SER A 88 5.39 -12.83 -6.63
CA SER A 88 4.06 -12.52 -6.11
C SER A 88 3.64 -13.49 -5.00
N GLY A 89 3.88 -14.79 -5.19
CA GLY A 89 3.57 -15.82 -4.20
C GLY A 89 4.25 -15.57 -2.85
N ILE A 90 5.52 -15.17 -2.84
CA ILE A 90 6.26 -14.83 -1.60
C ILE A 90 5.60 -13.63 -0.91
N ILE A 91 5.25 -12.57 -1.65
CA ILE A 91 4.56 -11.40 -1.09
C ILE A 91 3.27 -11.81 -0.39
N PHE A 92 2.45 -12.64 -1.04
CA PHE A 92 1.19 -13.08 -0.46
C PHE A 92 1.40 -13.92 0.80
N VAL A 93 2.30 -14.91 0.77
CA VAL A 93 2.56 -15.77 1.93
C VAL A 93 3.06 -14.94 3.12
N THR A 94 4.02 -14.03 2.90
CA THR A 94 4.52 -13.13 3.93
C THR A 94 3.41 -12.21 4.46
N SER A 95 2.55 -11.68 3.57
CA SER A 95 1.43 -10.82 3.96
C SER A 95 0.42 -11.55 4.83
N GLN A 96 0.11 -12.80 4.51
CA GLN A 96 -0.82 -13.62 5.31
C GLN A 96 -0.26 -13.90 6.71
N ILE A 97 1.02 -14.26 6.81
CA ILE A 97 1.69 -14.48 8.11
C ILE A 97 1.64 -13.20 8.95
N LEU A 98 2.00 -12.06 8.35
CA LEU A 98 1.96 -10.77 9.02
C LEU A 98 0.54 -10.37 9.42
N GLY A 99 -0.47 -10.70 8.60
CA GLY A 99 -1.88 -10.48 8.88
C GLY A 99 -2.35 -11.24 10.13
N ILE A 100 -1.96 -12.51 10.29
CA ILE A 100 -2.28 -13.30 11.49
C ILE A 100 -1.66 -12.65 12.74
N ILE A 101 -0.40 -12.22 12.64
CA ILE A 101 0.30 -11.54 13.75
C ILE A 101 -0.43 -10.25 14.15
N PHE A 102 -0.84 -9.42 13.18
CA PHE A 102 -1.54 -8.17 13.47
C PHE A 102 -2.94 -8.39 14.04
N ILE A 103 -3.68 -9.41 13.57
CA ILE A 103 -4.99 -9.76 14.13
C ILE A 103 -4.83 -10.09 15.62
N LEU A 104 -3.88 -10.96 15.98
CA LEU A 104 -3.64 -11.33 17.38
C LEU A 104 -3.18 -10.12 18.20
N LEU A 105 -2.29 -9.27 17.66
CA LEU A 105 -1.83 -8.06 18.33
C LEU A 105 -3.00 -7.12 18.64
N PHE A 106 -3.83 -6.79 17.65
CA PHE A 106 -4.94 -5.84 17.84
C PHE A 106 -6.04 -6.39 18.72
N GLN A 107 -6.30 -7.70 18.71
CA GLN A 107 -7.24 -8.34 19.63
C GLN A 107 -6.76 -8.25 21.09
N ASN A 108 -5.46 -8.43 21.36
CA ASN A 108 -4.91 -8.25 22.71
C ASN A 108 -4.93 -6.78 23.19
N LEU A 109 -4.92 -5.83 22.24
CA LEU A 109 -5.02 -4.40 22.53
C LEU A 109 -6.47 -3.90 22.66
N ALA A 110 -7.46 -4.70 22.27
CA ALA A 110 -8.86 -4.37 22.44
C ALA A 110 -9.24 -4.50 23.93
N VAL A 111 -9.60 -3.38 24.55
CA VAL A 111 -9.96 -3.35 25.97
C VAL A 111 -11.47 -3.45 26.10
N GLU A 112 -11.91 -4.31 27.02
CA GLU A 112 -13.32 -4.43 27.36
C GLU A 112 -13.81 -3.18 28.12
N LYS A 113 -14.84 -2.49 27.59
CA LYS A 113 -15.41 -1.32 28.24
C LYS A 113 -16.62 -1.73 29.10
N LYS A 114 -16.41 -1.76 30.42
CA LYS A 114 -17.42 -2.23 31.40
C LYS A 114 -18.64 -1.30 31.55
N ASN A 115 -18.57 -0.04 31.06
CA ASN A 115 -19.66 0.95 31.13
C ASN A 115 -19.80 1.68 29.78
N ALA A 116 -20.69 1.21 28.91
CA ALA A 116 -21.02 1.86 27.64
C ALA A 116 -22.52 2.22 27.59
N PRO A 117 -22.93 3.38 28.13
CA PRO A 117 -24.35 3.78 28.18
C PRO A 117 -25.00 4.02 26.80
N PHE A 118 -24.22 4.00 25.71
CA PHE A 118 -24.67 4.26 24.33
C PHE A 118 -24.31 3.13 23.35
N SER A 119 -23.98 1.94 23.83
CA SER A 119 -23.66 0.82 22.94
C SER A 119 -24.92 0.28 22.25
N THR A 120 -24.96 0.37 20.91
CA THR A 120 -25.99 -0.26 20.07
C THR A 120 -25.77 -1.76 19.91
N CYS A 121 -24.64 -2.30 20.36
CA CYS A 121 -24.41 -3.74 20.41
C CYS A 121 -25.43 -4.39 21.33
N ALA A 122 -26.21 -5.33 20.81
CA ALA A 122 -27.08 -6.17 21.63
C ALA A 122 -26.23 -6.77 22.75
N ALA A 123 -26.62 -6.56 24.01
CA ALA A 123 -25.94 -7.12 25.20
C ALA A 123 -25.75 -8.66 25.14
N SER A 124 -26.40 -9.31 24.18
CA SER A 124 -26.32 -10.73 23.82
C SER A 124 -24.99 -11.16 23.19
N LEU A 125 -24.18 -10.25 22.63
CA LEU A 125 -22.95 -10.58 21.88
C LEU A 125 -21.64 -10.39 22.69
N GLY A 126 -21.75 -10.03 23.97
CA GLY A 126 -20.60 -9.78 24.84
C GLY A 126 -20.38 -8.29 25.12
N PRO A 127 -19.43 -7.98 26.01
CA PRO A 127 -19.17 -6.62 26.45
C PRO A 127 -18.59 -5.76 25.31
N PRO A 128 -18.96 -4.47 25.22
CA PRO A 128 -18.50 -3.61 24.14
C PRO A 128 -16.99 -3.37 24.23
N MET A 129 -16.27 -3.73 23.16
CA MET A 129 -14.83 -3.54 23.06
C MET A 129 -14.49 -2.13 22.56
N ASP A 130 -13.58 -1.45 23.24
CA ASP A 130 -12.99 -0.19 22.80
C ASP A 130 -11.79 -0.47 21.87
N TRP A 131 -11.90 -0.04 20.60
CA TRP A 131 -10.86 -0.21 19.57
C TRP A 131 -9.96 1.02 19.38
N SER A 132 -10.09 2.02 20.25
CA SER A 132 -9.34 3.29 20.13
C SER A 132 -7.83 3.07 20.23
N ASN A 133 -7.39 2.28 21.21
CA ASN A 133 -5.96 1.98 21.40
C ASN A 133 -5.39 1.19 20.22
N ALA A 134 -6.14 0.20 19.71
CA ALA A 134 -5.75 -0.56 18.53
C ALA A 134 -5.63 0.34 17.28
N THR A 135 -6.56 1.28 17.09
CA THR A 135 -6.55 2.20 15.94
C THR A 135 -5.36 3.16 15.99
N LEU A 136 -5.01 3.68 17.18
CA LEU A 136 -3.83 4.51 17.39
C LEU A 136 -2.53 3.74 17.13
N VAL A 137 -2.43 2.51 17.61
CA VAL A 137 -1.24 1.65 17.39
C VAL A 137 -1.11 1.29 15.91
N MET A 138 -2.21 0.99 15.21
CA MET A 138 -2.21 0.77 13.76
C MET A 138 -1.71 2.01 12.98
N ALA A 139 -2.17 3.21 13.35
CA ALA A 139 -1.68 4.45 12.76
C ALA A 139 -0.18 4.67 13.03
N GLY A 140 0.30 4.33 14.23
CA GLY A 140 1.72 4.38 14.58
C GLY A 140 2.58 3.41 13.75
N ILE A 141 2.18 2.13 13.68
CA ILE A 141 2.88 1.10 12.92
C ILE A 141 2.92 1.45 11.43
N SER A 142 1.79 1.88 10.86
CA SER A 142 1.72 2.26 9.43
C SER A 142 2.58 3.47 9.10
N THR A 143 2.61 4.48 9.97
CA THR A 143 3.48 5.66 9.80
C THR A 143 4.95 5.27 9.89
N MET A 144 5.33 4.47 10.90
CA MET A 144 6.71 4.01 11.06
C MET A 144 7.17 3.15 9.88
N ALA A 145 6.33 2.23 9.40
CA ALA A 145 6.61 1.42 8.22
C ALA A 145 6.76 2.28 6.96
N SER A 146 5.90 3.30 6.80
CA SER A 146 5.98 4.25 5.67
C SER A 146 7.28 5.04 5.70
N CYS A 147 7.67 5.58 6.87
CA CYS A 147 8.94 6.30 7.03
C CYS A 147 10.13 5.40 6.74
N PHE A 148 10.14 4.18 7.29
CA PHE A 148 11.19 3.20 7.03
C PHE A 148 11.29 2.87 5.54
N PHE A 149 10.17 2.61 4.88
CA PHE A 149 10.13 2.33 3.44
C PHE A 149 10.65 3.52 2.62
N ILE A 150 10.23 4.75 2.91
CA ILE A 150 10.67 5.93 2.15
C ILE A 150 12.19 6.13 2.24
N ILE A 151 12.77 5.93 3.43
CA ILE A 151 14.19 6.13 3.72
C ILE A 151 15.05 4.98 3.14
N THR A 152 14.63 3.73 3.32
CA THR A 152 15.45 2.56 2.97
C THR A 152 15.25 2.10 1.52
N PHE A 153 14.08 2.37 0.95
CA PHE A 153 13.72 1.85 -0.36
C PHE A 153 14.27 2.76 -1.46
N HIS A 154 15.50 2.46 -1.87
CA HIS A 154 16.12 2.93 -3.11
C HIS A 154 16.23 1.75 -4.06
N THR A 155 15.55 1.85 -5.21
CA THR A 155 15.49 0.75 -6.17
C THR A 155 15.91 1.20 -7.55
N ASN A 156 16.70 0.34 -8.20
CA ASN A 156 17.08 0.47 -9.60
C ASN A 156 16.11 -0.39 -10.44
N TYR A 157 15.55 0.19 -11.50
CA TYR A 157 14.62 -0.48 -12.41
C TYR A 157 15.38 -1.50 -13.28
N LYS A 158 15.41 -2.77 -12.87
CA LYS A 158 16.18 -3.81 -13.58
C LYS A 158 15.57 -4.19 -14.92
N ARG A 159 14.24 -4.33 -15.01
CA ARG A 159 13.56 -4.68 -16.27
C ARG A 159 13.68 -3.59 -17.34
N ILE A 160 13.38 -2.33 -16.99
CA ILE A 160 13.53 -1.18 -17.91
C ILE A 160 15.00 -1.05 -18.37
N SER A 161 15.95 -1.30 -17.47
CA SER A 161 17.37 -1.30 -17.84
C SER A 161 17.73 -2.43 -18.80
N ALA A 162 17.10 -3.61 -18.67
CA ALA A 162 17.28 -4.73 -19.60
C ALA A 162 16.70 -4.41 -20.99
N GLU A 163 15.47 -3.88 -21.07
CA GLU A 163 14.82 -3.44 -22.31
C GLU A 163 15.59 -2.30 -23.00
N THR A 164 16.19 -1.39 -22.22
CA THR A 164 17.08 -0.34 -22.75
C THR A 164 18.38 -0.96 -23.28
N SER A 165 18.98 -1.94 -22.59
CA SER A 165 20.20 -2.58 -23.06
C SER A 165 20.03 -3.46 -24.30
N GLU A 166 18.82 -3.94 -24.60
CA GLU A 166 18.51 -4.69 -25.83
C GLU A 166 18.12 -3.81 -27.03
N SER A 167 17.75 -2.54 -26.80
CA SER A 167 17.52 -1.57 -27.90
C SER A 167 18.80 -0.88 -28.37
N PHE A 168 19.81 -0.77 -27.51
CA PHE A 168 21.14 -0.23 -27.86
C PHE A 168 22.10 -1.12 -28.68
N PRO A 169 22.04 -2.46 -28.73
CA PRO A 169 22.95 -3.28 -29.53
C PRO A 169 22.65 -3.16 -31.02
N THR A 170 21.37 -3.11 -31.39
CA THR A 170 20.92 -3.10 -32.79
C THR A 170 21.35 -1.84 -33.53
N ASN A 171 21.31 -0.69 -32.85
CA ASN A 171 21.65 0.61 -33.45
C ASN A 171 23.16 0.89 -33.52
N LYS A 172 24.02 0.02 -32.96
CA LYS A 172 25.48 0.10 -33.16
C LYS A 172 25.96 -0.83 -34.27
N THR A 173 25.33 -1.99 -34.45
CA THR A 173 25.68 -2.90 -35.54
C THR A 173 25.19 -2.41 -36.90
N GLU A 174 24.05 -1.74 -37.00
CA GLU A 174 23.57 -1.21 -38.30
C GLU A 174 24.37 0.01 -38.78
N ASP A 175 24.93 0.84 -37.88
CA ASP A 175 25.79 1.97 -38.27
C ASP A 175 27.25 1.57 -38.53
N GLU A 176 27.78 0.52 -37.88
CA GLU A 176 29.14 0.02 -38.19
C GLU A 176 29.19 -0.77 -39.51
N ASP A 177 28.12 -1.49 -39.90
CA ASP A 177 28.10 -2.24 -41.17
C ASP A 177 27.86 -1.33 -42.40
N VAL A 178 27.22 -0.17 -42.24
CA VAL A 178 27.01 0.79 -43.33
C VAL A 178 28.25 1.66 -43.58
N VAL A 179 29.07 1.95 -42.56
CA VAL A 179 30.28 2.79 -42.72
C VAL A 179 31.50 2.01 -43.25
N VAL A 180 31.53 0.68 -43.10
CA VAL A 180 32.67 -0.15 -43.57
C VAL A 180 32.54 -0.56 -45.06
N THR A 181 31.41 -0.25 -45.73
CA THR A 181 31.15 -0.70 -47.11
C THR A 181 31.01 0.42 -48.16
N ALA A 182 31.51 1.64 -47.89
CA ALA A 182 31.51 2.76 -48.85
C ALA A 182 32.93 3.22 -49.22
#